data_AF-T0RD95-F1
#
_entry.id   AF-T0RD95-F1
#
_cell.length_a   1.000
_cell.length_b   1.000
_cell.length_c   1.000
_cell.angle_alpha   90.00
_cell.angle_beta   90.00
_cell.angle_gamma   90.00
#
_symmetry.space_group_name_H-M   'P 1'
#
loop_
_entity.id
_entity.type
_entity.pdbx_description
1 polymer ?
#
loop_
_entity_poly.entity_id
_entity_poly.type
_entity_poly.pdbx_seq_one_letter_code
_entity_poly.pdbx_strand_id
1 'polypeptide(L)'
;MISKTLLPILLLLQVNAQEICSGKNIESFDSSCREELMPLPLEVSDDSLLPLAKWTWLNKKLEDHKALLRAELDSNKDLFRYVRDGKAPEDENLTWYENEYKNLESDFKFLMNVVEQLNKITYQLNNCMGCSASWRIDKEKEQQSLQKLKISLLSKNPIFGAGEFENIASEDFNEAKFKKAFVVASSSYLSNLQAGIKEVSNYSNKAQKQYEFLMASRPAVQKSRQDEFFKLASSQSELKDDFVSRVLSGLDWKNESADPIFGNIACSYYNKNKDFVDTKEMKAMAIDGTMIVAPFLLGPTFRLGVWGLRGTGLLKWGMRSEVYEAAVSSGMKALSAGYFVNNLSDLEDSRKECSNLFRDFNISKDSKVYEMYKSCESDLSNSIALSLVEVGVSSFATFKSISKAIPKIKNYNFTDNIYEVKSLDDLGHHLVANPLNGDSIAESGFRFRSKGEGDFLALNLSHANTKKPFEKLSDNYWGFVSDVYSERLKLGPEEIKAFIKSSKEMAPRTTLVVNTAKASDSEFRGGVAMVTSAKKEELMPFEKATGFKVDRIDGKRVAEIVRLSVDEKLKDPKLSKKLISTLFSSIKGEGNIDKVYVYTSKSHQVLYKRLRVPMKQIKDLGRDVVLEIDINDIP
;
A
#
# COMPACT_ATOMS: atom_id res chain seq x y z
N MET A 1 -9.76 28.38 -33.26
CA MET A 1 -10.54 28.83 -32.08
C MET A 1 -10.35 27.83 -30.94
N ILE A 2 -9.12 27.67 -30.45
CA ILE A 2 -8.76 26.66 -29.44
C ILE A 2 -7.69 27.31 -28.57
N SER A 3 -8.07 27.96 -27.47
CA SER A 3 -7.10 28.65 -26.58
C SER A 3 -7.61 28.96 -25.16
N LYS A 4 -8.70 28.34 -24.66
CA LYS A 4 -9.20 28.66 -23.29
C LYS A 4 -9.65 27.47 -22.43
N THR A 5 -9.51 26.22 -22.90
CA THR A 5 -10.07 25.04 -22.21
C THR A 5 -9.06 24.17 -21.46
N LEU A 6 -7.75 24.49 -21.46
CA LEU A 6 -6.71 23.73 -20.76
C LEU A 6 -6.34 24.25 -19.36
N LEU A 7 -6.78 25.46 -19.01
CA LEU A 7 -6.55 26.06 -17.69
C LEU A 7 -7.26 25.37 -16.48
N PRO A 8 -8.40 24.65 -16.60
CA PRO A 8 -9.13 24.17 -15.40
C PRO A 8 -8.52 22.95 -14.70
N ILE A 9 -7.51 22.30 -15.29
CA ILE A 9 -7.00 20.99 -14.85
C ILE A 9 -6.09 21.11 -13.62
N LEU A 10 -5.25 22.15 -13.57
CA LEU A 10 -4.44 22.51 -12.40
C LEU A 10 -5.25 23.21 -11.31
N LEU A 11 -6.41 23.79 -11.64
CA LEU A 11 -7.18 24.63 -10.72
C LEU A 11 -7.89 23.85 -9.60
N LEU A 12 -8.30 22.59 -9.81
CA LEU A 12 -9.09 21.83 -8.82
C LEU A 12 -8.27 21.34 -7.61
N LEU A 13 -6.98 21.10 -7.80
CA LEU A 13 -6.02 20.82 -6.74
C LEU A 13 -5.57 22.08 -5.98
N GLN A 14 -5.72 23.25 -6.63
CA GLN A 14 -5.22 24.54 -6.14
C GLN A 14 -6.25 25.33 -5.32
N VAL A 15 -7.56 25.03 -5.41
CA VAL A 15 -8.61 25.86 -4.78
C VAL A 15 -8.40 25.98 -3.27
N ASN A 16 -8.08 24.89 -2.58
CA ASN A 16 -8.02 24.89 -1.11
C ASN A 16 -6.70 25.45 -0.55
N ALA A 17 -5.55 25.14 -1.15
CA ALA A 17 -4.25 25.68 -0.70
C ALA A 17 -4.12 27.17 -1.03
N GLN A 18 -4.64 27.61 -2.19
CA GLN A 18 -4.62 29.01 -2.58
C GLN A 18 -5.54 29.86 -1.68
N GLU A 19 -6.69 29.33 -1.27
CA GLU A 19 -7.54 29.96 -0.25
C GLU A 19 -6.79 30.13 1.08
N ILE A 20 -6.16 29.06 1.59
CA ILE A 20 -5.36 29.12 2.84
C ILE A 20 -4.21 30.13 2.73
N CYS A 21 -3.52 30.17 1.59
CA CYS A 21 -2.35 31.04 1.40
C CYS A 21 -2.71 32.50 1.07
N SER A 22 -3.93 32.79 0.61
CA SER A 22 -4.37 34.15 0.29
C SER A 22 -4.50 35.07 1.51
N GLY A 23 -4.58 34.51 2.72
CA GLY A 23 -4.71 35.25 3.98
C GLY A 23 -3.47 35.26 4.88
N LYS A 24 -2.34 34.68 4.46
CA LYS A 24 -1.13 34.54 5.29
C LYS A 24 -0.08 35.61 4.98
N ASN A 25 0.72 35.99 5.99
CA ASN A 25 1.91 36.83 5.79
C ASN A 25 3.07 35.94 5.32
N ILE A 26 3.35 35.98 4.03
CA ILE A 26 4.18 35.00 3.30
C ILE A 26 5.71 35.21 3.52
N GLU A 27 6.10 36.27 4.24
CA GLU A 27 7.51 36.62 4.50
C GLU A 27 7.85 36.72 5.99
N SER A 28 7.10 36.04 6.87
CA SER A 28 7.39 36.02 8.31
C SER A 28 7.51 34.59 8.86
N PHE A 29 8.35 34.45 9.89
CA PHE A 29 8.43 33.28 10.76
C PHE A 29 8.24 33.76 12.20
N ASP A 30 7.41 33.07 12.98
CA ASP A 30 7.15 33.42 14.37
C ASP A 30 8.38 33.08 15.23
N SER A 31 8.97 34.09 15.87
CA SER A 31 10.15 33.91 16.71
C SER A 31 9.88 33.06 17.95
N SER A 32 8.61 32.90 18.37
CA SER A 32 8.21 31.99 19.44
C SER A 32 8.38 30.52 19.07
N CYS A 33 8.47 30.17 17.78
CA CYS A 33 8.71 28.81 17.30
C CYS A 33 10.19 28.49 17.07
N ARG A 34 11.13 29.25 17.67
CA ARG A 34 12.58 29.06 17.48
C ARG A 34 13.07 27.66 17.84
N GLU A 35 12.42 26.98 18.78
CA GLU A 35 12.77 25.61 19.22
C GLU A 35 12.55 24.54 18.14
N GLU A 36 11.73 24.83 17.13
CA GLU A 36 11.45 23.92 15.99
C GLU A 36 12.48 24.05 14.87
N LEU A 37 13.42 25.00 14.99
CA LEU A 37 14.52 25.19 14.06
C LEU A 37 15.74 24.35 14.46
N MET A 38 16.62 24.09 13.49
CA MET A 38 17.87 23.40 13.80
C MET A 38 18.71 24.19 14.81
N PRO A 39 19.25 23.53 15.86
CA PRO A 39 19.98 24.22 16.91
C PRO A 39 21.29 24.79 16.36
N LEU A 40 21.65 26.01 16.78
CA LEU A 40 22.89 26.68 16.42
C LEU A 40 23.69 27.03 17.69
N PRO A 41 25.03 27.01 17.63
CA PRO A 41 25.88 27.24 18.80
C PRO A 41 25.93 28.71 19.24
N LEU A 42 25.53 29.65 18.38
CA LEU A 42 25.42 31.07 18.70
C LEU A 42 23.98 31.53 18.51
N GLU A 43 23.57 32.54 19.28
CA GLU A 43 22.29 33.19 19.10
C GLU A 43 22.14 33.76 17.68
N VAL A 44 20.94 33.59 17.14
CA VAL A 44 20.58 34.01 15.79
C VAL A 44 19.84 35.35 15.90
N SER A 45 20.19 36.32 15.07
CA SER A 45 19.40 37.56 14.97
C SER A 45 18.04 37.28 14.34
N ASP A 46 17.04 38.12 14.61
CA ASP A 46 15.70 37.94 14.04
C ASP A 46 15.72 37.95 12.50
N ASP A 47 16.60 38.75 11.89
CA ASP A 47 16.81 38.80 10.44
C ASP A 47 17.30 37.47 9.83
N SER A 48 17.96 36.63 10.64
CA SER A 48 18.52 35.34 10.21
C SER A 48 17.57 34.16 10.49
N LEU A 49 16.47 34.38 11.22
CA LEU A 49 15.48 33.33 11.51
C LEU A 49 14.72 32.88 10.28
N LEU A 50 14.29 33.81 9.41
CA LEU A 50 13.53 33.45 8.21
C LEU A 50 14.37 32.62 7.21
N PRO A 51 15.62 32.97 6.88
CA PRO A 51 16.50 32.11 6.09
C PRO A 51 16.73 30.72 6.73
N LEU A 52 16.92 30.67 8.05
CA LEU A 52 17.09 29.40 8.78
C LEU A 52 15.85 28.52 8.66
N ALA A 53 14.67 29.11 8.86
CA ALA A 53 13.40 28.42 8.81
C ALA A 53 13.07 27.91 7.40
N LYS A 54 13.32 28.74 6.37
CA LYS A 54 13.17 28.35 4.96
C LYS A 54 14.06 27.17 4.59
N TRP A 55 15.34 27.24 4.98
CA TRP A 55 16.28 26.16 4.72
C TRP A 55 15.93 24.90 5.49
N THR A 56 15.58 25.02 6.79
CA THR A 56 15.16 23.89 7.64
C THR A 56 13.96 23.17 7.04
N TRP A 57 12.93 23.92 6.66
CA TRP A 57 11.73 23.36 6.03
C TRP A 57 12.06 22.69 4.69
N LEU A 58 12.78 23.38 3.79
CA LEU A 58 13.13 22.83 2.48
C LEU A 58 13.98 21.55 2.59
N ASN A 59 14.97 21.54 3.49
CA ASN A 59 15.84 20.39 3.72
C ASN A 59 15.05 19.20 4.28
N LYS A 60 14.08 19.45 5.16
CA LYS A 60 13.14 18.41 5.63
C LYS A 60 12.37 17.81 4.45
N LYS A 61 11.81 18.61 3.54
CA LYS A 61 11.08 18.12 2.36
C LYS A 61 11.96 17.36 1.37
N LEU A 62 13.21 17.78 1.22
CA LEU A 62 14.20 17.06 0.41
C LEU A 62 14.53 15.68 1.01
N GLU A 63 14.76 15.60 2.31
CA GLU A 63 14.99 14.30 2.98
C GLU A 63 13.73 13.43 3.00
N ASP A 64 12.54 14.01 3.11
CA ASP A 64 11.26 13.29 2.95
C ASP A 64 11.17 12.67 1.54
N HIS A 65 11.45 13.47 0.50
CA HIS A 65 11.46 12.99 -0.87
C HIS A 65 12.50 11.90 -1.11
N LYS A 66 13.71 12.03 -0.55
CA LYS A 66 14.75 11.00 -0.65
C LYS A 66 14.37 9.70 0.05
N ALA A 67 13.70 9.78 1.20
CA ALA A 67 13.17 8.61 1.89
C ALA A 67 12.11 7.90 1.01
N LEU A 68 11.21 8.67 0.39
CA LEU A 68 10.23 8.17 -0.58
C LEU A 68 10.91 7.47 -1.78
N LEU A 69 11.92 8.09 -2.39
CA LEU A 69 12.68 7.49 -3.49
C LEU A 69 13.36 6.17 -3.08
N ARG A 70 13.89 6.08 -1.86
CA ARG A 70 14.50 4.87 -1.31
C ARG A 70 13.47 3.77 -1.08
N ALA A 71 12.35 4.10 -0.46
CA ALA A 71 11.27 3.15 -0.22
C ALA A 71 10.73 2.60 -1.56
N GLU A 72 10.59 3.45 -2.58
CA GLU A 72 10.16 3.02 -3.91
C GLU A 72 11.20 2.16 -4.63
N LEU A 73 12.49 2.48 -4.49
CA LEU A 73 13.57 1.63 -4.99
C LEU A 73 13.54 0.26 -4.32
N ASP A 74 13.38 0.24 -2.99
CA ASP A 74 13.37 -0.98 -2.19
C ASP A 74 12.13 -1.84 -2.49
N SER A 75 10.97 -1.25 -2.73
CA SER A 75 9.73 -1.98 -3.05
C SER A 75 9.77 -2.68 -4.42
N ASN A 76 10.55 -2.16 -5.38
CA ASN A 76 10.56 -2.67 -6.75
C ASN A 76 11.84 -3.46 -7.12
N LYS A 77 12.95 -3.27 -6.41
CA LYS A 77 14.25 -3.88 -6.78
C LYS A 77 14.20 -5.40 -6.81
N ASP A 78 13.44 -6.04 -5.92
CA ASP A 78 13.45 -7.49 -5.77
C ASP A 78 12.55 -8.17 -6.81
N LEU A 79 11.44 -7.54 -7.23
CA LEU A 79 10.67 -8.00 -8.38
C LEU A 79 11.51 -7.90 -9.65
N PHE A 80 12.26 -6.81 -9.82
CA PHE A 80 13.20 -6.68 -10.93
C PHE A 80 14.29 -7.78 -10.91
N ARG A 81 14.91 -8.05 -9.76
CA ARG A 81 15.89 -9.14 -9.61
C ARG A 81 15.30 -10.50 -9.93
N TYR A 82 14.08 -10.76 -9.46
CA TYR A 82 13.37 -12.00 -9.77
C TYR A 82 13.14 -12.14 -11.28
N VAL A 83 12.60 -11.13 -11.95
CA VAL A 83 12.35 -11.21 -13.41
C VAL A 83 13.66 -11.35 -14.18
N ARG A 84 14.72 -10.65 -13.78
CA ARG A 84 16.03 -10.70 -14.45
C ARG A 84 16.74 -12.04 -14.26
N ASP A 85 16.87 -12.49 -13.00
CA ASP A 85 17.78 -13.57 -12.59
C ASP A 85 17.07 -14.84 -12.10
N GLY A 86 15.74 -14.82 -11.95
CA GLY A 86 14.97 -15.91 -11.34
C GLY A 86 15.18 -16.05 -9.83
N LYS A 87 15.67 -15.00 -9.16
CA LYS A 87 16.05 -15.04 -7.75
C LYS A 87 15.17 -14.11 -6.91
N ALA A 88 14.53 -14.67 -5.89
CA ALA A 88 13.93 -13.93 -4.78
C ALA A 88 14.90 -13.89 -3.58
N PRO A 89 14.81 -12.88 -2.69
CA PRO A 89 15.50 -12.87 -1.39
C PRO A 89 15.26 -14.16 -0.58
N GLU A 90 16.17 -14.49 0.35
CA GLU A 90 16.10 -15.75 1.10
C GLU A 90 14.91 -15.84 2.07
N ASP A 91 14.48 -14.70 2.58
CA ASP A 91 13.41 -14.50 3.55
C ASP A 91 12.02 -14.28 2.92
N GLU A 92 11.93 -14.28 1.59
CA GLU A 92 10.71 -13.95 0.86
C GLU A 92 10.18 -15.10 -0.02
N ASN A 93 8.87 -15.10 -0.23
CA ASN A 93 8.12 -16.13 -0.96
C ASN A 93 8.32 -16.02 -2.47
N LEU A 94 8.97 -17.02 -3.08
CA LEU A 94 9.17 -17.07 -4.54
C LEU A 94 7.85 -17.13 -5.32
N THR A 95 6.85 -17.84 -4.79
CA THR A 95 5.53 -17.98 -5.42
C THR A 95 4.83 -16.62 -5.54
N TRP A 96 5.05 -15.72 -4.57
CA TRP A 96 4.53 -14.36 -4.64
C TRP A 96 5.06 -13.64 -5.87
N TYR A 97 6.38 -13.69 -6.11
CA TYR A 97 7.01 -13.09 -7.29
C TYR A 97 6.54 -13.72 -8.61
N GLU A 98 6.36 -15.04 -8.64
CA GLU A 98 5.79 -15.74 -9.79
C GLU A 98 4.37 -15.25 -10.10
N ASN A 99 3.53 -15.14 -9.08
CA ASN A 99 2.15 -14.68 -9.22
C ASN A 99 2.10 -13.21 -9.65
N GLU A 100 2.92 -12.35 -9.04
CA GLU A 100 2.99 -10.94 -9.39
C GLU A 100 3.45 -10.72 -10.83
N TYR A 101 4.45 -11.49 -11.28
CA TYR A 101 4.89 -11.46 -12.67
C TYR A 101 3.81 -11.95 -13.65
N LYS A 102 3.07 -13.01 -13.31
CA LYS A 102 1.92 -13.49 -14.09
C LYS A 102 0.77 -12.48 -14.13
N ASN A 103 0.53 -11.75 -13.04
CA ASN A 103 -0.46 -10.68 -13.00
C ASN A 103 -0.07 -9.54 -13.95
N LEU A 104 1.20 -9.11 -13.92
CA LEU A 104 1.73 -8.12 -14.87
C LEU A 104 1.59 -8.60 -16.32
N GLU A 105 1.91 -9.86 -16.60
CA GLU A 105 1.75 -10.44 -17.94
C GLU A 105 0.29 -10.42 -18.39
N SER A 106 -0.64 -10.82 -17.51
CA SER A 106 -2.08 -10.81 -17.78
C SER A 106 -2.60 -9.40 -18.04
N ASP A 107 -2.22 -8.43 -17.20
CA ASP A 107 -2.59 -7.02 -17.35
C ASP A 107 -2.06 -6.45 -18.67
N PHE A 108 -0.83 -6.80 -19.06
CA PHE A 108 -0.25 -6.36 -20.32
C PHE A 108 -0.95 -6.98 -21.53
N LYS A 109 -1.22 -8.29 -21.54
CA LYS A 109 -2.01 -8.94 -22.60
C LYS A 109 -3.38 -8.28 -22.77
N PHE A 110 -3.98 -7.88 -21.65
CA PHE A 110 -5.24 -7.18 -21.69
C PHE A 110 -5.11 -5.77 -22.28
N LEU A 111 -4.07 -5.02 -21.91
CA LEU A 111 -3.73 -3.74 -22.55
C LEU A 111 -3.54 -3.88 -24.07
N MET A 112 -2.85 -4.93 -24.53
CA MET A 112 -2.67 -5.22 -25.97
C MET A 112 -4.01 -5.38 -26.69
N ASN A 113 -4.94 -6.16 -26.12
CA ASN A 113 -6.29 -6.32 -26.69
C ASN A 113 -7.04 -4.98 -26.73
N VAL A 114 -6.93 -4.14 -25.69
CA VAL A 114 -7.55 -2.80 -25.69
C VAL A 114 -6.97 -1.92 -26.81
N VAL A 115 -5.65 -1.90 -26.98
CA VAL A 115 -4.97 -1.16 -28.06
C VAL A 115 -5.38 -1.67 -29.44
N GLU A 116 -5.49 -2.99 -29.63
CA GLU A 116 -5.94 -3.59 -30.88
C GLU A 116 -7.37 -3.16 -31.25
N GLN A 117 -8.29 -3.16 -30.28
CA GLN A 117 -9.67 -2.70 -30.52
C GLN A 117 -9.73 -1.19 -30.79
N LEU A 118 -8.92 -0.39 -30.08
CA LEU A 118 -8.80 1.05 -30.36
C LEU A 118 -8.34 1.31 -31.80
N ASN A 119 -7.35 0.55 -32.28
CA ASN A 119 -6.89 0.62 -33.66
C ASN A 119 -8.00 0.28 -34.65
N LYS A 120 -8.77 -0.80 -34.40
CA LYS A 120 -9.90 -1.21 -35.26
C LYS A 120 -10.99 -0.15 -35.32
N ILE A 121 -11.43 0.38 -34.17
CA ILE A 121 -12.48 1.42 -34.13
C ILE A 121 -11.99 2.70 -34.81
N THR A 122 -10.75 3.10 -34.56
CA THR A 122 -10.20 4.31 -35.20
C THR A 122 -10.13 4.14 -36.72
N TYR A 123 -9.71 2.98 -37.21
CA TYR A 123 -9.74 2.66 -38.64
C TYR A 123 -11.16 2.71 -39.21
N GLN A 124 -12.15 2.17 -38.49
CA GLN A 124 -13.56 2.21 -38.89
C GLN A 124 -14.09 3.65 -38.97
N LEU A 125 -13.79 4.48 -37.97
CA LEU A 125 -14.18 5.90 -37.94
C LEU A 125 -13.55 6.70 -39.08
N ASN A 126 -12.26 6.48 -39.36
CA ASN A 126 -11.53 7.20 -40.40
C ASN A 126 -11.95 6.81 -41.82
N ASN A 127 -12.34 5.56 -42.05
CA ASN A 127 -12.71 5.06 -43.38
C ASN A 127 -14.23 5.00 -43.63
N CYS A 128 -15.02 5.50 -42.69
CA CYS A 128 -16.46 5.58 -42.81
C CYS A 128 -16.87 6.77 -43.69
N MET A 129 -16.98 6.53 -45.01
CA MET A 129 -17.64 7.46 -45.93
C MET A 129 -19.12 7.05 -46.09
N GLY A 130 -20.04 7.75 -45.42
CA GLY A 130 -21.49 7.56 -45.56
C GLY A 130 -22.20 6.78 -44.45
N CYS A 131 -21.56 6.48 -43.31
CA CYS A 131 -22.29 5.87 -42.19
C CYS A 131 -23.24 6.88 -41.52
N SER A 132 -24.27 6.37 -40.84
CA SER A 132 -25.22 7.20 -40.12
C SER A 132 -24.55 7.94 -38.96
N ALA A 133 -25.09 9.11 -38.62
CA ALA A 133 -24.65 9.87 -37.44
C ALA A 133 -24.74 9.04 -36.15
N SER A 134 -25.78 8.18 -36.03
CA SER A 134 -25.92 7.26 -34.90
C SER A 134 -24.76 6.27 -34.81
N TRP A 135 -24.40 5.62 -35.92
CA TRP A 135 -23.29 4.65 -35.93
C TRP A 135 -21.97 5.32 -35.52
N ARG A 136 -21.72 6.55 -36.00
CA ARG A 136 -20.53 7.31 -35.65
C ARG A 136 -20.50 7.66 -34.16
N ILE A 137 -21.60 8.14 -33.61
CA ILE A 137 -21.74 8.42 -32.17
C ILE A 137 -21.50 7.15 -31.36
N ASP A 138 -22.04 6.01 -31.78
CA ASP A 138 -21.86 4.74 -31.08
C ASP A 138 -20.40 4.28 -31.11
N LYS A 139 -19.70 4.42 -32.25
CA LYS A 139 -18.27 4.10 -32.37
C LYS A 139 -17.37 5.06 -31.61
N GLU A 140 -17.69 6.35 -31.57
CA GLU A 140 -16.98 7.33 -30.74
C GLU A 140 -17.16 7.01 -29.24
N LYS A 141 -18.36 6.58 -28.82
CA LYS A 141 -18.59 6.09 -27.44
C LYS A 141 -17.78 4.83 -27.13
N GLU A 142 -17.76 3.84 -28.03
CA GLU A 142 -16.94 2.63 -27.86
C GLU A 142 -15.44 2.98 -27.76
N GLN A 143 -14.94 3.89 -28.60
CA GLN A 143 -13.56 4.38 -28.55
C GLN A 143 -13.25 5.05 -27.20
N GLN A 144 -14.15 5.91 -26.71
CA GLN A 144 -14.00 6.57 -25.41
C GLN A 144 -13.94 5.56 -24.27
N SER A 145 -14.81 4.56 -24.28
CA SER A 145 -14.83 3.48 -23.31
C SER A 145 -13.52 2.69 -23.29
N LEU A 146 -12.97 2.35 -24.46
CA LEU A 146 -11.66 1.69 -24.56
C LEU A 146 -10.50 2.58 -24.08
N GLN A 147 -10.54 3.89 -24.33
CA GLN A 147 -9.52 4.82 -23.83
C GLN A 147 -9.53 4.89 -22.28
N LYS A 148 -10.72 4.90 -21.66
CA LYS A 148 -10.85 4.85 -20.19
C LYS A 148 -10.21 3.58 -19.62
N LEU A 149 -10.44 2.45 -20.29
CA LEU A 149 -9.88 1.16 -19.91
C LEU A 149 -8.35 1.12 -20.05
N LYS A 150 -7.82 1.69 -21.14
CA LYS A 150 -6.37 1.85 -21.35
C LYS A 150 -5.75 2.68 -20.23
N ILE A 151 -6.36 3.81 -19.86
CA ILE A 151 -5.90 4.67 -18.76
C ILE A 151 -5.90 3.89 -17.46
N SER A 152 -6.99 3.19 -17.13
CA SER A 152 -7.09 2.35 -15.94
C SER A 152 -5.94 1.33 -15.82
N LEU A 153 -5.60 0.64 -16.91
CA LEU A 153 -4.52 -0.35 -16.91
C LEU A 153 -3.13 0.28 -16.73
N LEU A 154 -2.93 1.46 -17.32
CA LEU A 154 -1.69 2.21 -17.17
C LEU A 154 -1.55 2.81 -15.78
N SER A 155 -2.64 3.21 -15.14
CA SER A 155 -2.63 3.67 -13.75
C SER A 155 -2.35 2.54 -12.76
N LYS A 156 -2.87 1.34 -13.02
CA LYS A 156 -2.57 0.14 -12.24
C LYS A 156 -1.11 -0.29 -12.42
N ASN A 157 -0.58 -0.20 -13.64
CA ASN A 157 0.79 -0.60 -13.96
C ASN A 157 1.51 0.44 -14.84
N PRO A 158 2.03 1.53 -14.23
CA PRO A 158 2.63 2.63 -15.00
C PRO A 158 3.88 2.22 -15.79
N ILE A 159 4.50 1.10 -15.42
CA ILE A 159 5.65 0.56 -16.17
C ILE A 159 5.31 0.21 -17.62
N PHE A 160 4.04 -0.09 -17.95
CA PHE A 160 3.60 -0.31 -19.33
C PHE A 160 3.59 0.97 -20.17
N GLY A 161 3.71 2.14 -19.53
CA GLY A 161 3.98 3.41 -20.18
C GLY A 161 5.44 3.58 -20.66
N ALA A 162 6.31 2.60 -20.46
CA ALA A 162 7.66 2.69 -21.02
C ALA A 162 7.64 2.44 -22.54
N GLY A 163 8.52 3.12 -23.29
CA GLY A 163 8.57 3.00 -24.76
C GLY A 163 8.87 1.57 -25.23
N GLU A 164 9.50 0.76 -24.38
CA GLU A 164 9.77 -0.66 -24.61
C GLU A 164 8.48 -1.48 -24.73
N PHE A 165 7.46 -1.15 -23.93
CA PHE A 165 6.14 -1.80 -23.99
C PHE A 165 5.32 -1.28 -25.17
N GLU A 166 5.49 -0.02 -25.56
CA GLU A 166 4.83 0.57 -26.73
C GLU A 166 5.15 -0.21 -28.01
N ASN A 167 6.42 -0.54 -28.21
CA ASN A 167 6.90 -1.26 -29.38
C ASN A 167 6.27 -2.64 -29.52
N ILE A 168 5.95 -3.31 -28.40
CA ILE A 168 5.41 -4.67 -28.40
C ILE A 168 3.88 -4.70 -28.21
N ALA A 169 3.25 -3.57 -27.86
CA ALA A 169 1.81 -3.50 -27.61
C ALA A 169 0.95 -3.67 -28.88
N SER A 170 1.54 -3.47 -30.06
CA SER A 170 0.87 -3.62 -31.37
C SER A 170 1.22 -4.94 -32.07
N GLU A 171 2.05 -5.79 -31.45
CA GLU A 171 2.46 -7.09 -31.97
C GLU A 171 1.65 -8.23 -31.34
N ASP A 172 1.85 -9.47 -31.79
CA ASP A 172 1.36 -10.64 -31.05
C ASP A 172 2.18 -10.84 -29.75
N PHE A 173 1.50 -11.27 -28.69
CA PHE A 173 2.16 -11.47 -27.39
C PHE A 173 3.31 -12.48 -27.50
N ASN A 174 4.49 -12.07 -27.04
CA ASN A 174 5.66 -12.91 -26.93
C ASN A 174 6.30 -12.73 -25.55
N GLU A 175 6.40 -13.83 -24.79
CA GLU A 175 6.88 -13.82 -23.41
C GLU A 175 8.33 -13.31 -23.30
N ALA A 176 9.22 -13.70 -24.22
CA ALA A 176 10.60 -13.25 -24.22
C ALA A 176 10.72 -11.74 -24.49
N LYS A 177 9.92 -11.20 -25.42
CA LYS A 177 9.85 -9.76 -25.69
C LYS A 177 9.28 -8.99 -24.49
N PHE A 178 8.21 -9.49 -23.88
CA PHE A 178 7.61 -8.92 -22.66
C PHE A 178 8.62 -8.86 -21.50
N LYS A 179 9.30 -9.98 -21.23
CA LYS A 179 10.36 -10.06 -20.21
C LYS A 179 11.47 -9.05 -20.47
N LYS A 180 11.94 -8.95 -21.72
CA LYS A 180 12.99 -8.00 -22.11
C LYS A 180 12.53 -6.55 -21.92
N ALA A 181 11.32 -6.20 -22.35
CA ALA A 181 10.75 -4.87 -22.17
C ALA A 181 10.65 -4.50 -20.68
N PHE A 182 10.16 -5.42 -19.85
CA PHE A 182 10.08 -5.23 -18.40
C PHE A 182 11.45 -4.97 -17.76
N VAL A 183 12.46 -5.78 -18.10
CA VAL A 183 13.82 -5.64 -17.56
C VAL A 183 14.43 -4.29 -17.94
N VAL A 184 14.31 -3.86 -19.20
CA VAL A 184 14.86 -2.59 -19.66
C VAL A 184 14.13 -1.40 -19.00
N ALA A 185 12.81 -1.41 -19.00
CA ALA A 185 11.99 -0.37 -18.38
C ALA A 185 12.25 -0.26 -16.87
N SER A 186 12.28 -1.39 -16.17
CA SER A 186 12.58 -1.45 -14.72
C SER A 186 14.00 -0.97 -14.42
N SER A 187 14.99 -1.38 -15.22
CA SER A 187 16.37 -0.95 -15.03
C SER A 187 16.51 0.57 -15.19
N SER A 188 15.87 1.15 -16.20
CA SER A 188 15.81 2.60 -16.42
C SER A 188 15.15 3.29 -15.22
N TYR A 189 14.00 2.78 -14.78
CA TYR A 189 13.28 3.30 -13.62
C TYR A 189 14.13 3.34 -12.35
N LEU A 190 14.66 2.19 -11.93
CA LEU A 190 15.45 2.06 -10.71
C LEU A 190 16.73 2.91 -10.77
N SER A 191 17.32 3.06 -11.96
CA SER A 191 18.49 3.93 -12.17
C SER A 191 18.13 5.41 -11.98
N ASN A 192 16.96 5.84 -12.46
CA ASN A 192 16.46 7.20 -12.27
C ASN A 192 16.15 7.49 -10.80
N LEU A 193 15.60 6.52 -10.04
CA LEU A 193 15.42 6.64 -8.59
C LEU A 193 16.77 6.84 -7.88
N GLN A 194 17.77 6.02 -8.21
CA GLN A 194 19.12 6.16 -7.65
C GLN A 194 19.77 7.50 -8.01
N ALA A 195 19.56 7.99 -9.24
CA ALA A 195 20.03 9.31 -9.66
C ALA A 195 19.34 10.42 -8.85
N GLY A 196 18.02 10.34 -8.65
CA GLY A 196 17.28 11.28 -7.80
C GLY A 196 17.76 11.29 -6.34
N ILE A 197 18.03 10.11 -5.75
CA ILE A 197 18.60 10.01 -4.40
C ILE A 197 19.97 10.72 -4.32
N LYS A 198 20.81 10.54 -5.35
CA LYS A 198 22.11 11.22 -5.46
C LYS A 198 21.95 12.72 -5.66
N GLU A 199 20.99 13.15 -6.48
CA GLU A 199 20.68 14.56 -6.74
C GLU A 199 20.24 15.28 -5.44
N VAL A 200 19.32 14.70 -4.67
CA VAL A 200 18.94 15.22 -3.34
C VAL A 200 20.17 15.31 -2.44
N SER A 201 20.95 14.23 -2.35
CA SER A 201 22.11 14.16 -1.47
C SER A 201 23.17 15.20 -1.84
N ASN A 202 23.36 15.48 -3.13
CA ASN A 202 24.29 16.49 -3.62
C ASN A 202 23.77 17.91 -3.35
N TYR A 203 22.47 18.14 -3.49
CA TYR A 203 21.83 19.43 -3.25
C TYR A 203 21.94 19.83 -1.78
N SER A 204 21.61 18.94 -0.83
CA SER A 204 21.67 19.22 0.61
C SER A 204 23.09 19.26 1.18
N ASN A 205 24.05 18.56 0.57
CA ASN A 205 25.38 18.31 1.14
C ASN A 205 26.15 19.57 1.57
N LYS A 206 26.10 20.64 0.76
CA LYS A 206 26.99 21.80 0.95
C LYS A 206 26.64 22.59 2.20
N ALA A 207 25.37 22.96 2.37
CA ALA A 207 24.90 23.66 3.55
C ALA A 207 24.90 22.72 4.78
N GLN A 208 24.52 21.45 4.60
CA GLN A 208 24.52 20.45 5.67
C GLN A 208 25.91 20.24 6.26
N LYS A 209 26.95 20.10 5.42
CA LYS A 209 28.34 19.98 5.91
C LYS A 209 28.80 21.22 6.67
N GLN A 210 28.44 22.42 6.21
CA GLN A 210 28.80 23.65 6.91
C GLN A 210 28.08 23.76 8.26
N TYR A 211 26.83 23.31 8.34
CA TYR A 211 26.11 23.17 9.60
C TYR A 211 26.82 22.17 10.54
N GLU A 212 27.18 21.00 10.06
CA GLU A 212 27.92 19.99 10.85
C GLU A 212 29.28 20.51 11.33
N PHE A 213 30.02 21.22 10.46
CA PHE A 213 31.27 21.87 10.84
C PHE A 213 31.06 22.96 11.87
N LEU A 214 30.01 23.78 11.74
CA LEU A 214 29.65 24.80 12.72
C LEU A 214 29.43 24.16 14.09
N MET A 215 28.63 23.09 14.17
CA MET A 215 28.33 22.37 15.42
C MET A 215 29.58 21.77 16.07
N ALA A 216 30.54 21.29 15.26
CA ALA A 216 31.79 20.71 15.75
C ALA A 216 32.92 21.73 16.00
N SER A 217 32.70 23.01 15.68
CA SER A 217 33.76 24.01 15.65
C SER A 217 34.03 24.67 17.01
N ARG A 218 35.27 25.13 17.20
CA ARG A 218 35.69 25.89 18.40
C ARG A 218 35.09 27.30 18.38
N PRO A 219 34.81 27.93 19.54
CA PRO A 219 34.18 29.26 19.61
C PRO A 219 34.80 30.34 18.71
N ALA A 220 36.14 30.33 18.58
CA ALA A 220 36.88 31.31 17.78
C ALA A 220 36.54 31.32 16.26
N VAL A 221 36.00 30.23 15.72
CA VAL A 221 35.64 30.12 14.30
C VAL A 221 34.14 29.94 14.06
N GLN A 222 33.34 29.75 15.11
CA GLN A 222 31.89 29.51 15.02
C GLN A 222 31.16 30.63 14.26
N LYS A 223 31.47 31.89 14.55
CA LYS A 223 30.81 33.03 13.87
C LYS A 223 31.06 33.02 12.35
N SER A 224 32.32 32.84 11.94
CA SER A 224 32.67 32.77 10.51
C SER A 224 31.99 31.59 9.81
N ARG A 225 31.83 30.45 10.50
CA ARG A 225 31.14 29.27 9.96
C ARG A 225 29.62 29.46 9.89
N GLN A 226 29.05 30.14 10.88
CA GLN A 226 27.63 30.51 10.89
C GLN A 226 27.29 31.46 9.74
N ASP A 227 28.13 32.47 9.49
CA ASP A 227 27.96 33.38 8.35
C ASP A 227 28.05 32.63 7.00
N GLU A 228 29.01 31.69 6.87
CA GLU A 228 29.16 30.85 5.68
C GLU A 228 27.95 29.93 5.49
N PHE A 229 27.45 29.32 6.56
CA PHE A 229 26.23 28.51 6.54
C PHE A 229 25.02 29.34 6.09
N PHE A 230 24.78 30.52 6.69
CA PHE A 230 23.65 31.38 6.32
C PHE A 230 23.69 31.85 4.87
N LYS A 231 24.89 32.16 4.35
CA LYS A 231 25.07 32.48 2.94
C LYS A 231 24.63 31.33 2.03
N LEU A 232 25.02 30.10 2.35
CA LEU A 232 24.64 28.91 1.57
C LEU A 232 23.16 28.57 1.73
N ALA A 233 22.65 28.60 2.96
CA ALA A 233 21.24 28.33 3.28
C ALA A 233 20.31 29.28 2.53
N SER A 234 20.64 30.58 2.52
CA SER A 234 19.87 31.60 1.81
C SER A 234 19.88 31.36 0.30
N SER A 235 21.05 31.10 -0.29
CA SER A 235 21.16 30.79 -1.74
C SER A 235 20.42 29.50 -2.13
N GLN A 236 20.45 28.47 -1.28
CA GLN A 236 19.78 27.19 -1.51
C GLN A 236 18.26 27.30 -1.33
N SER A 237 17.79 28.27 -0.55
CA SER A 237 16.37 28.55 -0.33
C SER A 237 15.70 29.27 -1.51
N GLU A 238 16.47 29.79 -2.47
CA GLU A 238 15.95 30.44 -3.66
C GLU A 238 15.48 29.39 -4.69
N LEU A 239 14.22 29.45 -5.08
CA LEU A 239 13.61 28.56 -6.08
C LEU A 239 14.13 28.94 -7.48
N LYS A 240 15.34 28.46 -7.81
CA LYS A 240 16.04 28.70 -9.08
C LYS A 240 16.29 27.42 -9.88
N ASP A 241 15.95 26.27 -9.30
CA ASP A 241 16.32 24.94 -9.80
C ASP A 241 15.07 24.11 -10.15
N ASP A 242 15.08 23.50 -11.33
CA ASP A 242 14.04 22.58 -11.81
C ASP A 242 13.90 21.37 -10.88
N PHE A 243 14.98 20.93 -10.25
CA PHE A 243 14.97 19.85 -9.28
C PHE A 243 14.13 20.18 -8.04
N VAL A 244 14.35 21.36 -7.46
CA VAL A 244 13.60 21.80 -6.27
C VAL A 244 12.12 21.95 -6.61
N SER A 245 11.82 22.52 -7.78
CA SER A 245 10.43 22.62 -8.24
C SER A 245 9.77 21.25 -8.37
N ARG A 246 10.45 20.24 -8.95
CA ARG A 246 9.93 18.85 -9.01
C ARG A 246 9.59 18.28 -7.64
N VAL A 247 10.45 18.50 -6.63
CA VAL A 247 10.21 18.02 -5.26
C VAL A 247 9.00 18.73 -4.65
N LEU A 248 8.93 20.05 -4.80
CA LEU A 248 7.85 20.87 -4.25
C LEU A 248 6.50 20.57 -4.89
N SER A 249 6.47 20.25 -6.18
CA SER A 249 5.25 19.84 -6.88
C SER A 249 4.67 18.51 -6.38
N GLY A 250 5.45 17.69 -5.67
CA GLY A 250 4.98 16.44 -5.04
C GLY A 250 4.37 16.61 -3.64
N LEU A 251 4.33 17.83 -3.09
CA LEU A 251 3.89 18.09 -1.72
C LEU A 251 2.37 18.18 -1.55
N ASP A 252 1.92 17.93 -0.32
CA ASP A 252 0.52 18.09 0.08
C ASP A 252 0.29 19.54 0.50
N TRP A 253 0.15 20.43 -0.46
CA TRP A 253 0.09 21.86 -0.16
C TRP A 253 -1.04 22.23 0.80
N LYS A 254 -2.13 21.47 0.88
CA LYS A 254 -3.20 21.72 1.85
C LYS A 254 -2.69 21.53 3.27
N ASN A 255 -2.08 20.38 3.55
CA ASN A 255 -1.56 20.05 4.88
C ASN A 255 -0.32 20.88 5.22
N GLU A 256 0.59 21.08 4.26
CA GLU A 256 1.79 21.91 4.46
C GLU A 256 1.45 23.38 4.75
N SER A 257 0.44 23.93 4.07
CA SER A 257 0.01 25.32 4.29
C SER A 257 -0.80 25.49 5.57
N ALA A 258 -1.45 24.43 6.05
CA ALA A 258 -2.19 24.41 7.31
C ALA A 258 -1.28 24.23 8.54
N ASP A 259 0.01 23.92 8.36
CA ASP A 259 0.96 23.73 9.45
C ASP A 259 1.06 25.01 10.32
N PRO A 260 0.94 24.90 11.66
CA PRO A 260 0.94 26.04 12.55
C PRO A 260 2.31 26.73 12.66
N ILE A 261 3.40 26.02 12.40
CA ILE A 261 4.78 26.51 12.54
C ILE A 261 5.33 26.98 11.19
N PHE A 262 5.22 26.13 10.16
CA PHE A 262 5.82 26.35 8.85
C PHE A 262 4.84 26.82 7.77
N GLY A 263 3.55 27.00 8.09
CA GLY A 263 2.52 27.29 7.09
C GLY A 263 2.77 28.56 6.26
N ASN A 264 3.36 29.61 6.84
CA ASN A 264 3.72 30.83 6.10
C ASN A 264 4.85 30.57 5.09
N ILE A 265 5.83 29.74 5.48
CA ILE A 265 6.95 29.34 4.62
C ILE A 265 6.46 28.42 3.50
N ALA A 266 5.59 27.46 3.82
CA ALA A 266 4.94 26.60 2.84
C ALA A 266 4.17 27.43 1.80
N CYS A 267 3.37 28.42 2.23
CA CYS A 267 2.68 29.32 1.31
C CYS A 267 3.64 30.16 0.43
N SER A 268 4.79 30.56 0.97
CA SER A 268 5.85 31.24 0.20
C SER A 268 6.39 30.37 -0.93
N TYR A 269 6.69 29.11 -0.62
CA TYR A 269 7.16 28.15 -1.62
C TYR A 269 6.06 27.74 -2.59
N TYR A 270 4.82 27.60 -2.13
CA TYR A 270 3.68 27.28 -2.99
C TYR A 270 3.51 28.35 -4.08
N ASN A 271 3.44 29.62 -3.71
CA ASN A 271 3.27 30.71 -4.66
C ASN A 271 4.47 30.82 -5.62
N LYS A 272 5.70 30.75 -5.09
CA LYS A 272 6.92 30.78 -5.93
C LYS A 272 7.01 29.59 -6.88
N ASN A 273 6.67 28.40 -6.42
CA ASN A 273 6.69 27.20 -7.25
C ASN A 273 5.59 27.28 -8.30
N LYS A 274 4.40 27.76 -7.96
CA LYS A 274 3.31 28.02 -8.91
C LYS A 274 3.75 28.97 -10.01
N ASP A 275 4.31 30.13 -9.66
CA ASP A 275 4.80 31.11 -10.65
C ASP A 275 5.92 30.54 -11.52
N PHE A 276 6.84 29.77 -10.91
CA PHE A 276 7.94 29.12 -11.63
C PHE A 276 7.45 28.07 -12.62
N VAL A 277 6.51 27.23 -12.18
CA VAL A 277 5.82 26.22 -13.01
C VAL A 277 5.10 26.95 -14.13
N ASP A 278 4.22 27.91 -13.85
CA ASP A 278 3.46 28.66 -14.87
C ASP A 278 4.38 29.35 -15.91
N THR A 279 5.53 29.88 -15.47
CA THR A 279 6.50 30.58 -16.34
C THR A 279 7.34 29.63 -17.20
N LYS A 280 7.81 28.49 -16.65
CA LYS A 280 8.56 27.49 -17.43
C LYS A 280 7.66 26.57 -18.25
N GLU A 281 6.44 26.32 -17.79
CA GLU A 281 5.47 25.43 -18.42
C GLU A 281 4.83 26.00 -19.68
N MET A 282 4.90 27.30 -20.00
CA MET A 282 4.58 27.74 -21.37
C MET A 282 5.44 27.03 -22.46
N LYS A 283 6.56 26.38 -22.08
CA LYS A 283 7.33 25.47 -22.95
C LYS A 283 7.18 23.97 -22.62
N ALA A 284 6.71 23.59 -21.42
CA ALA A 284 6.62 22.20 -20.94
C ALA A 284 5.19 21.64 -20.78
N MET A 285 4.14 22.48 -20.74
CA MET A 285 2.71 22.08 -20.80
C MET A 285 2.35 21.33 -22.08
N ALA A 286 3.20 21.40 -23.11
CA ALA A 286 3.14 20.52 -24.28
C ALA A 286 3.56 19.07 -23.99
N ILE A 287 3.92 18.74 -22.74
CA ILE A 287 4.30 17.41 -22.27
C ILE A 287 3.36 16.93 -21.16
N ASP A 288 3.09 17.72 -20.12
CA ASP A 288 2.32 17.26 -18.94
C ASP A 288 0.78 17.28 -19.12
N GLY A 289 0.20 18.35 -19.67
CA GLY A 289 -1.21 18.38 -20.07
C GLY A 289 -1.52 17.48 -21.27
N THR A 290 -0.55 17.27 -22.15
CA THR A 290 -0.63 16.27 -23.21
C THR A 290 -0.52 14.84 -22.68
N MET A 291 0.08 14.52 -21.53
CA MET A 291 0.09 13.12 -21.04
C MET A 291 -1.30 12.56 -20.79
N ILE A 292 -2.20 13.44 -20.37
CA ILE A 292 -3.55 13.11 -19.92
C ILE A 292 -4.55 13.29 -21.07
N VAL A 293 -4.36 14.32 -21.91
CA VAL A 293 -5.29 14.66 -23.00
C VAL A 293 -4.85 14.04 -24.35
N ALA A 294 -3.56 13.72 -24.55
CA ALA A 294 -3.07 13.10 -25.79
C ALA A 294 -3.66 11.72 -26.10
N PRO A 295 -3.92 10.81 -25.13
CA PRO A 295 -4.60 9.56 -25.43
C PRO A 295 -5.98 9.78 -26.08
N PHE A 296 -6.63 10.91 -25.78
CA PHE A 296 -7.91 11.30 -26.35
C PHE A 296 -7.79 12.11 -27.66
N LEU A 297 -6.67 12.80 -27.90
CA LEU A 297 -6.49 13.71 -29.05
C LEU A 297 -5.57 13.18 -30.16
N LEU A 298 -4.65 12.26 -29.87
CA LEU A 298 -3.56 11.87 -30.76
C LEU A 298 -3.59 10.37 -31.10
N GLY A 299 -4.71 9.87 -31.64
CA GLY A 299 -4.76 8.54 -32.29
C GLY A 299 -4.54 7.32 -31.37
N PRO A 300 -4.65 6.09 -31.92
CA PRO A 300 -4.75 4.88 -31.13
C PRO A 300 -3.39 4.28 -30.73
N THR A 301 -2.33 4.59 -31.49
CA THR A 301 -0.94 4.12 -31.27
C THR A 301 -0.08 5.08 -30.45
N PHE A 302 -0.41 6.37 -30.38
CA PHE A 302 0.34 7.39 -29.60
C PHE A 302 -0.24 7.49 -28.17
N ARG A 303 0.50 7.56 -27.06
CA ARG A 303 1.90 7.28 -26.73
C ARG A 303 1.86 6.62 -25.34
N LEU A 304 2.23 5.34 -25.25
CA LEU A 304 2.54 4.71 -23.97
C LEU A 304 3.75 5.43 -23.36
N GLY A 305 4.75 5.80 -24.18
CA GLY A 305 5.96 6.53 -23.80
C GLY A 305 5.81 7.95 -23.22
N VAL A 306 4.60 8.51 -23.15
CA VAL A 306 4.36 9.80 -22.45
C VAL A 306 4.10 9.59 -20.97
N TRP A 307 3.55 8.45 -20.57
CA TRP A 307 3.63 7.98 -19.17
C TRP A 307 5.05 7.57 -18.77
N GLY A 308 6.01 7.73 -19.68
CA GLY A 308 7.39 7.32 -19.52
C GLY A 308 8.01 7.94 -18.28
N LEU A 309 8.66 7.07 -17.51
CA LEU A 309 9.49 7.22 -16.31
C LEU A 309 10.65 8.24 -16.43
N ARG A 310 10.58 9.18 -17.37
CA ARG A 310 11.60 10.19 -17.68
C ARG A 310 11.57 11.38 -16.74
N GLY A 311 10.53 11.54 -15.94
CA GLY A 311 10.50 12.49 -14.83
C GLY A 311 10.49 11.74 -13.51
N THR A 312 11.50 11.95 -12.68
CA THR A 312 11.48 11.58 -11.25
C THR A 312 10.27 12.13 -10.47
N GLY A 313 9.46 13.00 -11.08
CA GLY A 313 8.19 13.51 -10.54
C GLY A 313 6.99 12.56 -10.67
N LEU A 314 7.12 11.44 -11.40
CA LEU A 314 6.10 10.39 -11.50
C LEU A 314 6.72 9.07 -11.05
N LEU A 315 6.91 8.91 -9.74
CA LEU A 315 7.13 7.58 -9.17
C LEU A 315 5.99 6.66 -9.63
N LYS A 316 6.21 5.34 -9.74
CA LYS A 316 5.21 4.36 -10.17
C LYS A 316 3.88 4.49 -9.41
N TRP A 317 3.91 5.11 -8.22
CA TRP A 317 2.74 5.42 -7.38
C TRP A 317 2.74 6.88 -6.87
N GLY A 318 3.59 7.74 -7.43
CA GLY A 318 3.74 9.15 -7.05
C GLY A 318 2.76 10.09 -7.73
N MET A 319 1.93 9.58 -8.65
CA MET A 319 0.70 10.27 -9.01
C MET A 319 -0.26 10.13 -7.83
N ARG A 320 -0.20 11.11 -6.93
CA ARG A 320 -1.25 11.36 -5.94
C ARG A 320 -2.62 11.15 -6.60
N SER A 321 -3.48 10.36 -5.97
CA SER A 321 -4.84 10.09 -6.44
C SER A 321 -5.60 11.37 -6.82
N GLU A 322 -5.30 12.51 -6.18
CA GLU A 322 -5.78 13.84 -6.53
C GLU A 322 -5.35 14.35 -7.91
N VAL A 323 -4.11 14.12 -8.31
CA VAL A 323 -3.59 14.50 -9.63
C VAL A 323 -4.22 13.61 -10.69
N TYR A 324 -4.38 12.33 -10.39
CA TYR A 324 -5.07 11.36 -11.25
C TYR A 324 -6.56 11.69 -11.39
N GLU A 325 -7.26 12.02 -10.32
CA GLU A 325 -8.68 12.39 -10.34
C GLU A 325 -8.92 13.77 -10.96
N ALA A 326 -8.05 14.75 -10.75
CA ALA A 326 -8.10 16.04 -11.44
C ALA A 326 -7.86 15.87 -12.95
N ALA A 327 -6.93 15.00 -13.33
CA ALA A 327 -6.65 14.61 -14.72
C ALA A 327 -7.83 13.89 -15.38
N VAL A 328 -8.41 12.90 -14.69
CA VAL A 328 -9.57 12.13 -15.17
C VAL A 328 -10.82 13.00 -15.20
N SER A 329 -11.12 13.76 -14.14
CA SER A 329 -12.29 14.63 -14.07
C SER A 329 -12.21 15.80 -15.05
N SER A 330 -11.04 16.32 -15.38
CA SER A 330 -10.89 17.35 -16.41
C SER A 330 -11.00 16.82 -17.83
N GLY A 331 -10.39 15.66 -18.13
CA GLY A 331 -10.64 14.92 -19.37
C GLY A 331 -12.12 14.57 -19.55
N MET A 332 -12.85 14.35 -18.45
CA MET A 332 -14.27 13.99 -18.45
C MET A 332 -15.23 15.18 -18.32
N LYS A 333 -14.83 16.32 -17.74
CA LYS A 333 -15.61 17.57 -17.76
C LYS A 333 -15.78 18.12 -19.18
N ALA A 334 -14.85 17.80 -20.07
CA ALA A 334 -15.00 18.05 -21.50
C ALA A 334 -16.02 17.12 -22.21
N LEU A 335 -16.44 16.01 -21.58
CA LEU A 335 -17.16 14.92 -22.27
C LEU A 335 -18.45 14.40 -21.59
N SER A 336 -18.70 14.59 -20.29
CA SER A 336 -20.04 14.48 -19.66
C SER A 336 -19.98 14.75 -18.15
N ALA A 337 -20.56 15.87 -17.70
CA ALA A 337 -20.46 16.36 -16.31
C ALA A 337 -21.41 15.68 -15.28
N GLY A 338 -22.29 14.75 -15.68
CA GLY A 338 -23.44 14.37 -14.86
C GLY A 338 -23.31 13.13 -13.94
N TYR A 339 -22.29 12.28 -14.09
CA TYR A 339 -22.40 10.89 -13.61
C TYR A 339 -21.43 10.47 -12.50
N PHE A 340 -20.53 11.34 -12.03
CA PHE A 340 -19.59 11.01 -10.96
C PHE A 340 -20.17 11.12 -9.54
N VAL A 341 -21.40 11.61 -9.37
CA VAL A 341 -21.85 12.14 -8.08
C VAL A 341 -22.09 11.08 -6.99
N ASN A 342 -22.40 9.82 -7.35
CA ASN A 342 -22.86 8.84 -6.36
C ASN A 342 -21.78 7.92 -5.75
N ASN A 343 -20.58 7.81 -6.34
CA ASN A 343 -19.47 7.00 -5.80
C ASN A 343 -18.37 7.85 -5.12
N LEU A 344 -18.61 9.16 -4.93
CA LEU A 344 -17.59 10.08 -4.42
C LEU A 344 -17.30 9.90 -2.93
N SER A 345 -18.28 9.48 -2.12
CA SER A 345 -18.10 9.34 -0.67
C SER A 345 -17.08 8.25 -0.32
N ASP A 346 -17.21 7.08 -0.92
CA ASP A 346 -16.36 5.92 -0.62
C ASP A 346 -14.93 6.13 -1.13
N LEU A 347 -14.78 6.85 -2.24
CA LEU A 347 -13.50 7.31 -2.76
C LEU A 347 -12.87 8.38 -1.88
N GLU A 348 -13.67 9.26 -1.25
CA GLU A 348 -13.17 10.30 -0.34
C GLU A 348 -12.62 9.71 0.96
N ASP A 349 -13.26 8.68 1.51
CA ASP A 349 -12.78 8.01 2.72
C ASP A 349 -11.52 7.20 2.44
N SER A 350 -11.49 6.43 1.34
CA SER A 350 -10.29 5.71 0.88
C SER A 350 -9.11 6.68 0.64
N ARG A 351 -9.40 7.86 0.09
CA ARG A 351 -8.40 8.92 -0.10
C ARG A 351 -7.82 9.42 1.22
N LYS A 352 -8.67 9.70 2.21
CA LYS A 352 -8.21 10.14 3.54
C LYS A 352 -7.32 9.08 4.18
N GLU A 353 -7.67 7.81 4.02
CA GLU A 353 -6.86 6.70 4.49
C GLU A 353 -5.48 6.67 3.83
N CYS A 354 -5.39 6.71 2.49
CA CYS A 354 -4.09 6.70 1.80
C CYS A 354 -3.25 7.94 2.15
N SER A 355 -3.88 9.10 2.29
CA SER A 355 -3.21 10.34 2.71
C SER A 355 -2.64 10.24 4.14
N ASN A 356 -3.39 9.62 5.06
CA ASN A 356 -2.91 9.35 6.41
C ASN A 356 -1.72 8.39 6.40
N LEU A 357 -1.78 7.29 5.65
CA LEU A 357 -0.65 6.35 5.51
C LEU A 357 0.59 7.02 4.92
N PHE A 358 0.42 7.90 3.93
CA PHE A 358 1.54 8.68 3.38
C PHE A 358 2.15 9.64 4.42
N ARG A 359 1.32 10.30 5.22
CA ARG A 359 1.79 11.15 6.32
C ARG A 359 2.54 10.32 7.36
N ASP A 360 2.00 9.19 7.76
CA ASP A 360 2.59 8.31 8.76
C ASP A 360 3.93 7.74 8.25
N PHE A 361 4.04 7.44 6.95
CA PHE A 361 5.31 7.12 6.31
C PHE A 361 6.29 8.31 6.38
N ASN A 362 5.84 9.53 6.08
CA ASN A 362 6.71 10.70 6.16
C ASN A 362 7.23 10.96 7.58
N ILE A 363 6.49 10.59 8.62
CA ILE A 363 6.92 10.71 10.02
C ILE A 363 7.86 9.55 10.40
N SER A 364 7.44 8.31 10.15
CA SER A 364 8.14 7.11 10.61
C SER A 364 9.35 6.71 9.76
N LYS A 365 9.32 7.05 8.47
CA LYS A 365 10.22 6.52 7.42
C LYS A 365 10.25 5.00 7.35
N ASP A 366 9.21 4.33 7.84
CA ASP A 366 9.12 2.87 7.88
C ASP A 366 8.70 2.33 6.51
N SER A 367 9.51 1.43 5.94
CA SER A 367 9.20 0.73 4.70
C SER A 367 7.86 -0.02 4.75
N LYS A 368 7.43 -0.46 5.94
CA LYS A 368 6.16 -1.16 6.13
C LYS A 368 4.97 -0.24 5.89
N VAL A 369 5.01 0.97 6.45
CA VAL A 369 3.97 1.98 6.25
C VAL A 369 3.93 2.42 4.77
N TYR A 370 5.09 2.43 4.10
CA TYR A 370 5.16 2.68 2.67
C TYR A 370 4.44 1.62 1.83
N GLU A 371 4.63 0.32 2.12
CA GLU A 371 3.91 -0.75 1.42
C GLU A 371 2.40 -0.68 1.67
N MET A 372 1.97 -0.31 2.88
CA MET A 372 0.55 -0.05 3.18
C MET A 372 -0.01 1.09 2.33
N TYR A 373 0.70 2.22 2.27
CA TYR A 373 0.35 3.34 1.42
C TYR A 373 0.22 2.92 -0.06
N LYS A 374 1.19 2.15 -0.57
CA LYS A 374 1.18 1.65 -1.95
C LYS A 374 0.02 0.69 -2.24
N SER A 375 -0.33 -0.17 -1.29
CA SER A 375 -1.52 -1.02 -1.40
C SER A 375 -2.78 -0.17 -1.46
N CYS A 376 -2.92 0.80 -0.56
CA CYS A 376 -4.06 1.72 -0.52
C CYS A 376 -4.21 2.50 -1.84
N GLU A 377 -3.14 3.07 -2.37
CA GLU A 377 -3.16 3.78 -3.66
C GLU A 377 -3.51 2.85 -4.83
N SER A 378 -3.00 1.61 -4.83
CA SER A 378 -3.39 0.61 -5.82
C SER A 378 -4.90 0.33 -5.76
N ASP A 379 -5.47 0.14 -4.57
CA ASP A 379 -6.90 -0.15 -4.37
C ASP A 379 -7.79 1.05 -4.71
N LEU A 380 -7.35 2.26 -4.37
CA LEU A 380 -8.01 3.50 -4.76
C LEU A 380 -7.98 3.69 -6.28
N SER A 381 -6.82 3.51 -6.91
CA SER A 381 -6.66 3.56 -8.37
C SER A 381 -7.55 2.52 -9.07
N ASN A 382 -7.62 1.30 -8.53
CA ASN A 382 -8.51 0.26 -9.00
C ASN A 382 -9.99 0.66 -8.84
N SER A 383 -10.38 1.22 -7.70
CA SER A 383 -11.77 1.64 -7.45
C SER A 383 -12.22 2.79 -8.38
N ILE A 384 -11.32 3.75 -8.63
CA ILE A 384 -11.53 4.80 -9.62
C ILE A 384 -11.66 4.19 -11.02
N ALA A 385 -10.77 3.26 -11.37
CA ALA A 385 -10.81 2.52 -12.63
C ALA A 385 -12.12 1.75 -12.84
N LEU A 386 -12.60 1.05 -11.82
CA LEU A 386 -13.85 0.30 -11.88
C LEU A 386 -15.07 1.21 -12.04
N SER A 387 -15.08 2.33 -11.34
CA SER A 387 -16.11 3.37 -11.51
C SER A 387 -16.13 3.90 -12.94
N LEU A 388 -14.97 4.07 -13.58
CA LEU A 388 -14.88 4.50 -14.99
C LEU A 388 -15.43 3.45 -15.98
N VAL A 389 -15.23 2.16 -15.70
CA VAL A 389 -15.67 1.05 -16.55
C VAL A 389 -17.16 0.76 -16.38
N GLU A 390 -17.69 0.85 -15.15
CA GLU A 390 -19.11 0.62 -14.82
C GLU A 390 -20.06 1.53 -15.59
N VAL A 391 -19.68 2.79 -15.77
CA VAL A 391 -20.44 3.78 -16.54
C VAL A 391 -20.46 3.46 -18.05
N GLY A 392 -19.54 2.63 -18.54
CA GLY A 392 -19.41 2.26 -19.96
C GLY A 392 -19.94 0.87 -20.35
N VAL A 393 -20.41 0.04 -19.40
CA VAL A 393 -20.68 -1.41 -19.61
C VAL A 393 -21.64 -1.70 -20.77
N SER A 394 -22.63 -0.83 -21.02
CA SER A 394 -23.55 -0.97 -22.16
C SER A 394 -22.85 -0.88 -23.52
N SER A 395 -21.77 -0.10 -23.63
CA SER A 395 -20.96 0.04 -24.86
C SER A 395 -19.92 -1.07 -25.05
N PHE A 396 -19.62 -1.86 -24.02
CA PHE A 396 -18.65 -2.96 -24.09
C PHE A 396 -19.29 -4.33 -24.41
N ALA A 397 -20.62 -4.43 -24.38
CA ALA A 397 -21.35 -5.67 -24.67
C ALA A 397 -21.04 -6.24 -26.07
N THR A 398 -20.63 -5.40 -27.02
CA THR A 398 -20.21 -5.75 -28.38
C THR A 398 -18.82 -6.41 -28.46
N PHE A 399 -17.96 -6.26 -27.44
CA PHE A 399 -16.60 -6.80 -27.45
C PHE A 399 -16.46 -7.98 -26.48
N LYS A 400 -16.76 -9.19 -26.96
CA LYS A 400 -16.71 -10.45 -26.18
C LYS A 400 -15.36 -10.73 -25.49
N SER A 401 -14.25 -10.22 -26.02
CA SER A 401 -12.91 -10.37 -25.41
C SER A 401 -12.68 -9.41 -24.24
N ILE A 402 -13.25 -8.20 -24.30
CA ILE A 402 -13.13 -7.17 -23.26
C ILE A 402 -14.16 -7.40 -22.16
N SER A 403 -15.40 -7.74 -22.50
CA SER A 403 -16.45 -8.05 -21.51
C SER A 403 -16.11 -9.26 -20.64
N LYS A 404 -15.32 -10.21 -21.14
CA LYS A 404 -14.77 -11.34 -20.36
C LYS A 404 -13.57 -10.96 -19.48
N ALA A 405 -12.88 -9.86 -19.81
CA ALA A 405 -11.72 -9.38 -19.08
C ALA A 405 -12.09 -8.30 -18.05
N ILE A 406 -13.20 -7.59 -18.21
CA ILE A 406 -13.75 -6.65 -17.21
C ILE A 406 -13.95 -7.33 -15.83
N PRO A 407 -14.50 -8.55 -15.73
CA PRO A 407 -14.51 -9.32 -14.49
C PRO A 407 -13.11 -9.60 -13.93
N LYS A 408 -12.04 -9.65 -14.72
CA LYS A 408 -10.66 -9.83 -14.22
C LYS A 408 -10.05 -8.53 -13.66
N ILE A 409 -10.57 -7.38 -14.08
CA ILE A 409 -10.25 -6.07 -13.49
C ILE A 409 -11.08 -5.88 -12.21
N LYS A 410 -12.36 -6.28 -12.26
CA LYS A 410 -13.32 -6.19 -11.15
C LYS A 410 -13.06 -7.20 -10.05
N ASN A 411 -12.60 -8.40 -10.42
CA ASN A 411 -12.42 -9.51 -9.53
C ASN A 411 -11.02 -10.09 -9.75
N TYR A 412 -10.19 -9.95 -8.73
CA TYR A 412 -9.28 -11.01 -8.31
C TYR A 412 -9.96 -12.36 -8.55
N ASN A 413 -9.25 -13.31 -9.15
CA ASN A 413 -9.83 -14.61 -9.48
C ASN A 413 -10.19 -15.35 -8.17
N PHE A 414 -11.42 -15.17 -7.69
CA PHE A 414 -12.00 -15.74 -6.46
C PHE A 414 -12.18 -17.26 -6.51
N THR A 415 -11.56 -17.93 -7.47
CA THR A 415 -11.59 -19.38 -7.57
C THR A 415 -10.46 -19.96 -6.72
N ASP A 416 -10.84 -20.52 -5.56
CA ASP A 416 -10.07 -21.45 -4.71
C ASP A 416 -8.97 -20.94 -3.77
N ASN A 417 -8.50 -19.68 -3.83
CA ASN A 417 -7.16 -19.37 -3.31
C ASN A 417 -7.10 -18.69 -1.93
N ILE A 418 -6.18 -19.19 -1.10
CA ILE A 418 -5.53 -18.43 -0.04
C ILE A 418 -4.63 -17.37 -0.70
N TYR A 419 -4.60 -16.15 -0.17
CA TYR A 419 -3.69 -15.11 -0.67
C TYR A 419 -2.25 -15.41 -0.24
N GLU A 420 -1.36 -15.60 -1.20
CA GLU A 420 0.07 -15.78 -0.96
C GLU A 420 0.68 -14.41 -0.62
N VAL A 421 1.27 -14.27 0.56
CA VAL A 421 1.99 -13.06 0.98
C VAL A 421 3.50 -13.21 0.78
N LYS A 422 4.18 -12.07 0.66
CA LYS A 422 5.60 -11.98 0.35
C LYS A 422 6.50 -12.39 1.53
N SER A 423 6.18 -11.96 2.75
CA SER A 423 6.96 -12.24 3.96
C SER A 423 6.06 -12.56 5.17
N LEU A 424 6.66 -13.02 6.29
CA LEU A 424 5.94 -13.23 7.54
C LEU A 424 5.45 -11.91 8.17
N ASP A 425 6.21 -10.83 7.97
CA ASP A 425 5.79 -9.50 8.42
C ASP A 425 4.60 -9.00 7.60
N ASP A 426 4.62 -9.23 6.27
CA ASP A 426 3.47 -8.93 5.40
C ASP A 426 2.23 -9.76 5.77
N LEU A 427 2.42 -11.02 6.19
CA LEU A 427 1.31 -11.82 6.74
C LEU A 427 0.66 -11.10 7.92
N GLY A 428 1.47 -10.60 8.86
CA GLY A 428 1.00 -9.84 10.01
C GLY A 428 0.23 -8.60 9.58
N HIS A 429 0.75 -7.82 8.62
CA HIS A 429 0.06 -6.62 8.14
C HIS A 429 -1.26 -6.92 7.45
N HIS A 430 -1.29 -7.92 6.56
CA HIS A 430 -2.52 -8.31 5.89
C HIS A 430 -3.59 -8.77 6.88
N LEU A 431 -3.20 -9.45 7.96
CA LEU A 431 -4.12 -9.84 9.03
C LEU A 431 -4.68 -8.65 9.83
N VAL A 432 -3.92 -7.56 9.95
CA VAL A 432 -4.39 -6.32 10.58
C VAL A 432 -5.32 -5.54 9.65
N ALA A 433 -4.94 -5.39 8.38
CA ALA A 433 -5.71 -4.60 7.42
C ALA A 433 -6.98 -5.32 6.92
N ASN A 434 -6.94 -6.65 6.83
CA ASN A 434 -8.01 -7.47 6.28
C ASN A 434 -8.41 -8.55 7.30
N PRO A 435 -9.28 -8.22 8.27
CA PRO A 435 -9.65 -9.15 9.31
C PRO A 435 -10.36 -10.38 8.75
N LEU A 436 -10.04 -11.53 9.33
CA LEU A 436 -10.57 -12.84 8.94
C LEU A 436 -11.98 -13.10 9.50
N ASN A 437 -12.84 -12.07 9.58
CA ASN A 437 -14.15 -12.12 10.23
C ASN A 437 -15.37 -11.80 9.32
N GLY A 438 -15.20 -11.59 8.00
CA GLY A 438 -16.29 -11.28 7.04
C GLY A 438 -15.88 -11.11 5.57
N ASP A 439 -16.86 -10.84 4.68
CA ASP A 439 -16.92 -10.89 3.19
C ASP A 439 -15.87 -10.08 2.37
N SER A 440 -14.59 -10.12 2.74
CA SER A 440 -13.50 -9.45 2.01
C SER A 440 -12.66 -10.42 1.17
N ILE A 441 -11.72 -9.86 0.38
CA ILE A 441 -10.88 -10.47 -0.68
C ILE A 441 -10.14 -11.77 -0.26
N ALA A 442 -10.07 -12.10 1.04
CA ALA A 442 -9.38 -13.26 1.61
C ALA A 442 -10.30 -14.27 2.33
N GLU A 443 -11.47 -14.60 1.76
CA GLU A 443 -12.48 -15.46 2.40
C GLU A 443 -11.92 -16.73 3.08
N SER A 444 -10.86 -17.36 2.54
CA SER A 444 -10.27 -18.58 3.13
C SER A 444 -9.01 -18.36 3.97
N GLY A 445 -8.34 -17.21 3.87
CA GLY A 445 -7.12 -16.89 4.61
C GLY A 445 -5.92 -16.42 3.80
N PHE A 446 -4.76 -16.36 4.46
CA PHE A 446 -3.46 -15.93 3.96
C PHE A 446 -2.39 -17.03 4.11
N ARG A 447 -1.39 -17.08 3.21
CA ARG A 447 -0.28 -18.04 3.24
C ARG A 447 1.05 -17.37 2.96
N PHE A 448 2.06 -17.68 3.76
CA PHE A 448 3.45 -17.31 3.52
C PHE A 448 4.29 -18.57 3.37
N ARG A 449 4.94 -18.77 2.22
CA ARG A 449 5.87 -19.90 2.02
C ARG A 449 7.31 -19.46 2.30
N SER A 450 7.87 -19.92 3.43
CA SER A 450 9.26 -19.66 3.77
C SER A 450 10.20 -20.63 3.05
N LYS A 451 11.39 -20.17 2.65
CA LYS A 451 12.41 -21.05 2.07
C LYS A 451 13.01 -22.03 3.08
N GLY A 452 13.01 -21.71 4.38
CA GLY A 452 13.64 -22.52 5.44
C GLY A 452 12.79 -22.76 6.70
N GLU A 453 11.78 -21.92 6.97
CA GLU A 453 11.03 -21.96 8.24
C GLU A 453 9.66 -22.64 8.12
N GLY A 454 9.37 -23.28 6.99
CA GLY A 454 8.06 -23.89 6.73
C GLY A 454 7.02 -22.88 6.26
N ASP A 455 5.85 -23.37 5.87
CA ASP A 455 4.79 -22.53 5.34
C ASP A 455 3.86 -22.08 6.48
N PHE A 456 3.61 -20.78 6.59
CA PHE A 456 2.64 -20.23 7.53
C PHE A 456 1.29 -20.06 6.83
N LEU A 457 0.21 -20.48 7.47
CA LEU A 457 -1.15 -20.27 7.00
C LEU A 457 -1.98 -19.66 8.11
N ALA A 458 -2.75 -18.62 7.81
CA ALA A 458 -3.74 -18.02 8.69
C ALA A 458 -5.11 -18.12 8.02
N LEU A 459 -6.04 -18.87 8.62
CA LEU A 459 -7.28 -19.32 7.99
C LEU A 459 -8.49 -18.90 8.83
N ASN A 460 -9.55 -18.46 8.16
CA ASN A 460 -10.89 -18.44 8.76
C ASN A 460 -11.56 -19.79 8.54
N LEU A 461 -11.76 -20.57 9.60
CA LEU A 461 -12.31 -21.92 9.47
C LEU A 461 -13.80 -21.94 9.08
N SER A 462 -14.55 -20.85 9.25
CA SER A 462 -15.96 -20.80 8.81
C SER A 462 -16.09 -20.95 7.30
N HIS A 463 -15.21 -20.29 6.54
CA HIS A 463 -15.19 -20.33 5.09
C HIS A 463 -14.21 -21.38 4.56
N ALA A 464 -13.03 -21.53 5.16
CA ALA A 464 -12.03 -22.48 4.69
C ALA A 464 -12.58 -23.92 4.67
N ASN A 465 -13.35 -24.32 5.69
CA ASN A 465 -13.92 -25.68 5.75
C ASN A 465 -15.05 -25.93 4.74
N THR A 466 -15.56 -24.89 4.08
CA THR A 466 -16.47 -25.09 2.93
C THR A 466 -15.73 -25.61 1.68
N LYS A 467 -14.39 -25.59 1.70
CA LYS A 467 -13.51 -26.03 0.60
C LYS A 467 -12.74 -27.29 1.03
N LYS A 468 -12.87 -28.38 0.24
CA LYS A 468 -12.28 -29.70 0.54
C LYS A 468 -10.79 -29.70 0.91
N PRO A 469 -9.89 -28.94 0.23
CA PRO A 469 -8.47 -28.95 0.57
C PRO A 469 -8.18 -28.39 1.97
N PHE A 470 -8.91 -27.34 2.40
CA PHE A 470 -8.67 -26.69 3.68
C PHE A 470 -9.42 -27.35 4.84
N GLU A 471 -10.58 -27.95 4.56
CA GLU A 471 -11.23 -28.87 5.50
C GLU A 471 -10.24 -29.98 5.92
N LYS A 472 -9.59 -30.62 4.93
CA LYS A 472 -8.57 -31.65 5.16
C LYS A 472 -7.37 -31.13 5.96
N LEU A 473 -6.89 -29.91 5.66
CA LEU A 473 -5.80 -29.28 6.39
C LEU A 473 -6.16 -29.04 7.86
N SER A 474 -7.35 -28.50 8.13
CA SER A 474 -7.82 -28.29 9.50
C SER A 474 -7.98 -29.61 10.26
N ASP A 475 -8.51 -30.65 9.60
CA ASP A 475 -8.67 -31.98 10.17
C ASP A 475 -7.33 -32.66 10.47
N ASN A 476 -6.35 -32.53 9.57
CA ASN A 476 -5.00 -33.02 9.81
C ASN A 476 -4.33 -32.27 10.98
N TYR A 477 -4.55 -30.96 11.11
CA TYR A 477 -4.04 -30.19 12.24
C TYR A 477 -4.64 -30.68 13.57
N TRP A 478 -5.94 -30.99 13.60
CA TRP A 478 -6.57 -31.58 14.79
C TRP A 478 -6.00 -32.96 15.12
N GLY A 479 -5.64 -33.76 14.12
CA GLY A 479 -4.85 -34.99 14.30
C GLY A 479 -3.49 -34.72 14.94
N PHE A 480 -2.74 -33.75 14.41
CA PHE A 480 -1.45 -33.33 14.97
C PHE A 480 -1.57 -32.89 16.45
N VAL A 481 -2.58 -32.09 16.78
CA VAL A 481 -2.83 -31.66 18.18
C VAL A 481 -3.15 -32.87 19.06
N SER A 482 -3.94 -33.83 18.55
CA SER A 482 -4.26 -35.08 19.25
C SER A 482 -2.98 -35.87 19.57
N ASP A 483 -2.08 -36.02 18.60
CA ASP A 483 -0.82 -36.73 18.78
C ASP A 483 0.07 -36.05 19.82
N VAL A 484 0.24 -34.72 19.72
CA VAL A 484 0.98 -33.92 20.70
C VAL A 484 0.38 -34.09 22.11
N TYR A 485 -0.94 -34.10 22.24
CA TYR A 485 -1.61 -34.25 23.54
C TYR A 485 -1.50 -35.67 24.11
N SER A 486 -1.60 -36.68 23.26
CA SER A 486 -1.41 -38.08 23.68
C SER A 486 0.02 -38.33 24.16
N GLU A 487 1.02 -37.91 23.37
CA GLU A 487 2.43 -38.15 23.67
C GLU A 487 2.93 -37.30 24.85
N ARG A 488 2.57 -36.01 24.89
CA ARG A 488 3.17 -35.04 25.82
C ARG A 488 2.36 -34.83 27.09
N LEU A 489 1.03 -34.72 26.96
CA LEU A 489 0.14 -34.44 28.09
C LEU A 489 -0.40 -35.73 28.72
N LYS A 490 -0.17 -36.89 28.10
CA LYS A 490 -0.64 -38.21 28.55
C LYS A 490 -2.14 -38.23 28.82
N LEU A 491 -2.92 -37.50 28.00
CA LEU A 491 -4.37 -37.45 28.12
C LEU A 491 -5.01 -38.76 27.64
N GLY A 492 -6.16 -39.11 28.21
CA GLY A 492 -6.89 -40.32 27.85
C GLY A 492 -7.54 -40.22 26.45
N PRO A 493 -7.74 -41.34 25.73
CA PRO A 493 -8.34 -41.32 24.39
C PRO A 493 -9.73 -40.66 24.31
N GLU A 494 -10.59 -40.87 25.31
CA GLU A 494 -11.92 -40.26 25.36
C GLU A 494 -11.86 -38.74 25.59
N GLU A 495 -10.89 -38.28 26.39
CA GLU A 495 -10.65 -36.87 26.63
C GLU A 495 -10.22 -36.17 25.33
N ILE A 496 -9.27 -36.78 24.62
CA ILE A 496 -8.79 -36.31 23.31
C ILE A 496 -9.95 -36.26 22.30
N LYS A 497 -10.76 -37.33 22.21
CA LYS A 497 -11.90 -37.38 21.29
C LYS A 497 -12.94 -36.30 21.58
N ALA A 498 -13.26 -36.06 22.85
CA ALA A 498 -14.14 -34.98 23.26
C ALA A 498 -13.56 -33.60 22.91
N PHE A 499 -12.24 -33.40 23.08
CA PHE A 499 -11.56 -32.17 22.71
C PHE A 499 -11.59 -31.90 21.20
N ILE A 500 -11.27 -32.89 20.38
CA ILE A 500 -11.30 -32.74 18.92
C ILE A 500 -12.72 -32.45 18.43
N LYS A 501 -13.72 -33.16 18.97
CA LYS A 501 -15.13 -32.88 18.67
C LYS A 501 -15.49 -31.43 19.00
N SER A 502 -15.10 -30.94 20.17
CA SER A 502 -15.35 -29.56 20.58
C SER A 502 -14.68 -28.54 19.65
N SER A 503 -13.44 -28.80 19.21
CA SER A 503 -12.74 -27.93 18.25
C SER A 503 -13.43 -27.90 16.89
N LYS A 504 -13.93 -29.04 16.39
CA LYS A 504 -14.70 -29.09 15.14
C LYS A 504 -16.02 -28.31 15.22
N GLU A 505 -16.74 -28.42 16.34
CA GLU A 505 -17.99 -27.68 16.57
C GLU A 505 -17.79 -26.15 16.62
N MET A 506 -16.58 -25.68 16.93
CA MET A 506 -16.26 -24.25 17.04
C MET A 506 -15.65 -23.66 15.76
N ALA A 507 -15.42 -24.47 14.72
CA ALA A 507 -14.85 -24.04 13.45
C ALA A 507 -15.51 -22.76 12.85
N PRO A 508 -16.86 -22.58 12.90
CA PRO A 508 -17.50 -21.38 12.34
C PRO A 508 -17.10 -20.03 12.95
N ARG A 509 -16.39 -20.03 14.08
CA ARG A 509 -15.94 -18.81 14.78
C ARG A 509 -14.47 -18.92 15.20
N THR A 510 -13.71 -19.73 14.45
CA THR A 510 -12.30 -20.04 14.74
C THR A 510 -11.39 -19.50 13.65
N THR A 511 -10.38 -18.73 14.06
CA THR A 511 -9.23 -18.37 13.23
C THR A 511 -8.09 -19.33 13.57
N LEU A 512 -7.50 -19.97 12.55
CA LEU A 512 -6.43 -20.95 12.72
C LEU A 512 -5.14 -20.43 12.09
N VAL A 513 -4.05 -20.39 12.87
CA VAL A 513 -2.70 -20.11 12.38
C VAL A 513 -1.86 -21.37 12.52
N VAL A 514 -1.33 -21.89 11.41
CA VAL A 514 -0.48 -23.09 11.40
C VAL A 514 0.84 -22.84 10.69
N ASN A 515 1.85 -23.62 11.08
CA ASN A 515 3.11 -23.74 10.37
C ASN A 515 3.30 -25.20 9.94
N THR A 516 3.53 -25.42 8.65
CA THR A 516 3.75 -26.75 8.07
C THR A 516 5.17 -26.88 7.52
N ALA A 517 5.62 -28.11 7.25
CA ALA A 517 6.81 -28.33 6.46
C ALA A 517 6.64 -27.70 5.06
N LYS A 518 7.75 -27.34 4.43
CA LYS A 518 7.76 -26.63 3.14
C LYS A 518 6.96 -27.40 2.09
N ALA A 519 6.00 -26.72 1.44
CA ALA A 519 5.14 -27.29 0.42
C ALA A 519 4.38 -28.56 0.87
N SER A 520 4.09 -28.68 2.17
CA SER A 520 3.32 -29.78 2.76
C SER A 520 2.08 -29.23 3.45
N ASP A 521 0.92 -29.82 3.15
CA ASP A 521 -0.36 -29.51 3.81
C ASP A 521 -0.73 -30.58 4.88
N SER A 522 0.20 -31.51 5.16
CA SER A 522 -0.02 -32.64 6.09
C SER A 522 1.03 -32.76 7.19
N GLU A 523 2.22 -32.19 7.01
CA GLU A 523 3.28 -32.25 8.01
C GLU A 523 3.32 -30.95 8.82
N PHE A 524 2.72 -30.98 10.01
CA PHE A 524 2.66 -29.81 10.88
C PHE A 524 3.90 -29.68 11.75
N ARG A 525 4.44 -28.46 11.80
CA ARG A 525 5.52 -28.06 12.70
C ARG A 525 4.96 -27.38 13.95
N GLY A 526 3.77 -26.78 13.84
CA GLY A 526 3.05 -26.20 14.97
C GLY A 526 1.80 -25.44 14.53
N GLY A 527 1.05 -24.94 15.50
CA GLY A 527 -0.11 -24.09 15.26
C GLY A 527 -0.69 -23.49 16.53
N VAL A 528 -1.63 -22.59 16.34
CA VAL A 528 -2.43 -21.92 17.36
C VAL A 528 -3.76 -21.51 16.75
N ALA A 529 -4.83 -21.51 17.54
CA ALA A 529 -6.13 -21.06 17.08
C ALA A 529 -6.71 -20.02 18.05
N MET A 530 -7.63 -19.21 17.54
CA MET A 530 -8.44 -18.29 18.31
C MET A 530 -9.91 -18.61 18.07
N VAL A 531 -10.67 -18.73 19.15
CA VAL A 531 -12.13 -18.86 19.10
C VAL A 531 -12.72 -17.53 19.54
N THR A 532 -13.73 -17.01 18.84
CA THR A 532 -14.43 -15.77 19.23
C THR A 532 -15.86 -16.06 19.71
N SER A 533 -16.42 -15.18 20.54
CA SER A 533 -17.81 -15.20 21.01
C SER A 533 -18.35 -13.79 21.04
N ALA A 534 -19.48 -13.58 20.38
CA ALA A 534 -20.24 -12.33 20.45
C ALA A 534 -21.39 -12.44 21.45
N LYS A 535 -21.97 -13.63 21.59
CA LYS A 535 -23.20 -13.85 22.36
C LYS A 535 -22.96 -14.72 23.60
N LYS A 536 -23.80 -14.55 24.62
CA LYS A 536 -23.70 -15.32 25.88
C LYS A 536 -23.97 -16.82 25.68
N GLU A 537 -24.75 -17.17 24.66
CA GLU A 537 -25.06 -18.55 24.29
C GLU A 537 -23.88 -19.24 23.60
N GLU A 538 -22.96 -18.46 23.01
CA GLU A 538 -21.76 -18.93 22.34
C GLU A 538 -20.64 -19.16 23.36
N LEU A 539 -20.76 -20.22 24.16
CA LEU A 539 -19.79 -20.52 25.21
C LEU A 539 -18.38 -20.75 24.65
N MET A 540 -17.39 -20.12 25.25
CA MET A 540 -15.97 -20.31 24.96
C MET A 540 -15.50 -21.70 25.43
N PRO A 541 -14.45 -22.27 24.81
CA PRO A 541 -13.84 -23.52 25.26
C PRO A 541 -13.62 -23.61 26.78
N PHE A 542 -13.04 -22.59 27.41
CA PHE A 542 -12.82 -22.61 28.86
C PHE A 542 -14.13 -22.57 29.66
N GLU A 543 -15.16 -21.89 29.18
CA GLU A 543 -16.45 -21.81 29.89
C GLU A 543 -17.16 -23.16 29.85
N LYS A 544 -17.07 -23.88 28.72
CA LYS A 544 -17.58 -25.26 28.61
C LYS A 544 -16.83 -26.21 29.55
N ALA A 545 -15.52 -26.05 29.69
CA ALA A 545 -14.68 -26.95 30.50
C ALA A 545 -14.80 -26.69 32.02
N THR A 546 -14.96 -25.42 32.42
CA THR A 546 -14.80 -25.01 33.83
C THR A 546 -16.09 -24.51 34.47
N GLY A 547 -17.11 -24.18 33.67
CA GLY A 547 -18.33 -23.51 34.14
C GLY A 547 -18.15 -22.04 34.54
N PHE A 548 -16.91 -21.53 34.55
CA PHE A 548 -16.64 -20.11 34.79
C PHE A 548 -17.04 -19.31 33.55
N LYS A 549 -17.96 -18.35 33.69
CA LYS A 549 -18.47 -17.52 32.59
C LYS A 549 -17.88 -16.12 32.63
N VAL A 550 -17.69 -15.53 31.45
CA VAL A 550 -17.27 -14.13 31.28
C VAL A 550 -18.38 -13.29 30.67
N ASP A 551 -18.41 -12.00 30.99
CA ASP A 551 -19.40 -11.09 30.44
C ASP A 551 -19.10 -10.74 28.98
N ARG A 552 -20.15 -10.45 28.22
CA ARG A 552 -20.09 -9.94 26.85
C ARG A 552 -20.65 -8.52 26.85
N ILE A 553 -20.04 -7.64 26.07
CA ILE A 553 -20.49 -6.26 25.86
C ILE A 553 -21.14 -6.20 24.47
N ASP A 554 -22.31 -5.58 24.38
CA ASP A 554 -23.02 -5.41 23.11
C ASP A 554 -22.12 -4.68 22.08
N GLY A 555 -22.07 -5.22 20.87
CA GLY A 555 -21.21 -4.70 19.79
C GLY A 555 -19.73 -5.11 19.88
N LYS A 556 -19.30 -5.78 20.95
CA LYS A 556 -17.94 -6.32 21.09
C LYS A 556 -17.92 -7.84 21.18
N ARG A 557 -16.75 -8.42 20.90
CA ARG A 557 -16.49 -9.86 21.00
C ARG A 557 -15.44 -10.16 22.05
N VAL A 558 -15.47 -11.36 22.61
CA VAL A 558 -14.39 -11.92 23.42
C VAL A 558 -13.71 -13.04 22.65
N ALA A 559 -12.41 -13.21 22.87
CA ALA A 559 -11.60 -14.21 22.19
C ALA A 559 -10.92 -15.15 23.21
N GLU A 560 -10.66 -16.39 22.82
CA GLU A 560 -9.83 -17.34 23.57
C GLU A 560 -8.75 -17.89 22.65
N ILE A 561 -7.48 -17.77 23.06
CA ILE A 561 -6.36 -18.40 22.39
C ILE A 561 -6.29 -19.85 22.87
N VAL A 562 -6.40 -20.76 21.91
CA VAL A 562 -6.44 -22.20 22.15
C VAL A 562 -5.41 -22.94 21.30
N ARG A 563 -5.11 -24.17 21.74
CA ARG A 563 -4.38 -25.18 20.96
C ARG A 563 -2.99 -24.76 20.47
N LEU A 564 -2.29 -23.89 21.19
CA LEU A 564 -0.87 -23.61 20.93
C LEU A 564 -0.05 -24.90 21.08
N SER A 565 0.44 -25.42 19.95
CA SER A 565 1.17 -26.69 19.87
C SER A 565 2.35 -26.55 18.91
N VAL A 566 3.49 -27.13 19.24
CA VAL A 566 4.71 -27.12 18.40
C VAL A 566 5.34 -28.52 18.47
N ASP A 567 5.81 -29.01 17.33
CA ASP A 567 6.49 -30.30 17.23
C ASP A 567 7.81 -30.27 18.03
N GLU A 568 7.91 -31.16 19.00
CA GLU A 568 9.05 -31.28 19.90
C GLU A 568 10.32 -31.71 19.17
N LYS A 569 10.20 -32.50 18.09
CA LYS A 569 11.34 -32.99 17.31
C LYS A 569 12.14 -31.85 16.68
N LEU A 570 11.48 -30.71 16.43
CA LEU A 570 12.10 -29.53 15.83
C LEU A 570 12.85 -28.67 16.84
N LYS A 571 12.55 -28.78 18.14
CA LYS A 571 13.13 -27.97 19.23
C LYS A 571 13.22 -26.48 18.90
N ASP A 572 12.19 -25.91 18.27
CA ASP A 572 12.17 -24.51 17.84
C ASP A 572 11.32 -23.63 18.78
N PRO A 573 11.92 -23.05 19.84
CA PRO A 573 11.19 -22.17 20.76
C PRO A 573 10.78 -20.83 20.11
N LYS A 574 11.39 -20.45 18.97
CA LYS A 574 11.03 -19.21 18.27
C LYS A 574 9.72 -19.38 17.50
N LEU A 575 9.37 -20.60 17.08
CA LEU A 575 8.13 -20.86 16.36
C LEU A 575 6.88 -20.51 17.19
N SER A 576 6.84 -20.85 18.48
CA SER A 576 5.72 -20.46 19.35
C SER A 576 5.52 -18.95 19.40
N LYS A 577 6.62 -18.17 19.43
CA LYS A 577 6.56 -16.71 19.41
C LYS A 577 5.97 -16.20 18.09
N LYS A 578 6.42 -16.74 16.96
CA LYS A 578 5.92 -16.38 15.62
C LYS A 578 4.43 -16.67 15.48
N LEU A 579 4.00 -17.87 15.87
CA LEU A 579 2.58 -18.27 15.84
C LEU A 579 1.69 -17.33 16.66
N ILE A 580 2.08 -17.03 17.90
CA ILE A 580 1.33 -16.08 18.75
C ILE A 580 1.34 -14.68 18.13
N SER A 581 2.49 -14.21 17.64
CA SER A 581 2.60 -12.88 17.02
C SER A 581 1.69 -12.74 15.80
N THR A 582 1.64 -13.76 14.94
CA THR A 582 0.73 -13.78 13.78
C THR A 582 -0.75 -13.81 14.23
N LEU A 583 -1.08 -14.55 15.29
CA LEU A 583 -2.43 -14.55 15.84
C LEU A 583 -2.82 -13.19 16.45
N PHE A 584 -1.89 -12.52 17.12
CA PHE A 584 -2.06 -11.18 17.65
C PHE A 584 -2.32 -10.14 16.55
N SER A 585 -1.65 -10.25 15.41
CA SER A 585 -1.98 -9.43 14.24
C SER A 585 -3.43 -9.62 13.79
N SER A 586 -3.92 -10.87 13.76
CA SER A 586 -5.33 -11.16 13.46
C SER A 586 -6.29 -10.58 14.50
N ILE A 587 -5.95 -10.65 15.79
CA ILE A 587 -6.76 -10.07 16.88
C ILE A 587 -6.88 -8.55 16.72
N LYS A 588 -5.75 -7.87 16.44
CA LYS A 588 -5.71 -6.43 16.22
C LYS A 588 -6.58 -6.01 15.03
N GLY A 589 -6.51 -6.75 13.92
CA GLY A 589 -7.29 -6.45 12.73
C GLY A 589 -8.79 -6.54 12.93
N GLU A 590 -9.27 -7.43 13.81
CA GLU A 590 -10.71 -7.60 14.03
C GLU A 590 -11.39 -6.37 14.65
N GLY A 591 -10.65 -5.49 15.33
CA GLY A 591 -11.10 -4.15 15.79
C GLY A 591 -12.20 -4.10 16.86
N ASN A 592 -12.96 -5.18 17.04
CA ASN A 592 -14.09 -5.27 17.97
C ASN A 592 -13.92 -6.36 19.05
N ILE A 593 -12.71 -6.92 19.19
CA ILE A 593 -12.38 -7.81 20.31
C ILE A 593 -12.07 -6.94 21.54
N ASP A 594 -12.82 -7.13 22.62
CA ASP A 594 -12.62 -6.40 23.88
C ASP A 594 -11.54 -7.05 24.75
N LYS A 595 -11.60 -8.37 24.86
CA LYS A 595 -10.79 -9.16 25.78
C LYS A 595 -10.37 -10.48 25.17
N VAL A 596 -9.15 -10.88 25.47
CA VAL A 596 -8.58 -12.14 25.03
C VAL A 596 -8.25 -13.00 26.25
N TYR A 597 -8.67 -14.26 26.24
CA TYR A 597 -8.46 -15.21 27.32
C TYR A 597 -7.56 -16.36 26.91
N VAL A 598 -6.90 -16.97 27.90
CA VAL A 598 -6.14 -18.20 27.72
C VAL A 598 -6.45 -19.14 28.89
N TYR A 599 -7.00 -20.31 28.60
CA TYR A 599 -7.13 -21.39 29.58
C TYR A 599 -5.98 -22.38 29.41
N THR A 600 -5.16 -22.53 30.45
CA THR A 600 -3.94 -23.33 30.36
C THR A 600 -3.48 -23.87 31.72
N SER A 601 -2.62 -24.89 31.71
CA SER A 601 -1.98 -25.39 32.94
C SER A 601 -1.00 -24.37 33.53
N LYS A 602 -0.76 -24.41 34.84
CA LYS A 602 0.26 -23.56 35.52
C LYS A 602 1.66 -23.70 34.93
N SER A 603 2.03 -24.87 34.42
CA SER A 603 3.31 -25.08 33.75
C SER A 603 3.40 -24.34 32.41
N HIS A 604 2.32 -24.38 31.60
CA HIS A 604 2.24 -23.64 30.34
C HIS A 604 2.09 -22.12 30.53
N GLN A 605 1.56 -21.65 31.67
CA GLN A 605 1.60 -20.21 32.01
C GLN A 605 3.05 -19.67 32.00
N VAL A 606 4.03 -20.47 32.42
CA VAL A 606 5.46 -20.09 32.38
C VAL A 606 5.96 -19.91 30.94
N LEU A 607 5.48 -20.73 30.00
CA LEU A 607 5.80 -20.57 28.57
C LEU A 607 5.32 -19.21 28.06
N TYR A 608 4.05 -18.87 28.28
CA TYR A 608 3.51 -17.57 27.87
C TYR A 608 4.29 -16.39 28.50
N LYS A 609 4.74 -16.54 29.75
CA LYS A 609 5.57 -15.52 30.43
C LYS A 609 6.93 -15.36 29.73
N ARG A 610 7.57 -16.46 29.33
CA ARG A 610 8.83 -16.43 28.57
C ARG A 610 8.66 -15.82 27.18
N LEU A 611 7.50 -16.01 26.56
CA LEU A 611 7.14 -15.40 25.28
C LEU A 611 6.82 -13.90 25.41
N ARG A 612 6.82 -13.35 26.64
CA ARG A 612 6.48 -11.96 26.98
C ARG A 612 5.06 -11.58 26.57
N VAL A 613 4.12 -12.53 26.68
CA VAL A 613 2.69 -12.24 26.49
C VAL A 613 2.17 -11.47 27.71
N PRO A 614 1.57 -10.27 27.52
CA PRO A 614 1.07 -9.45 28.61
C PRO A 614 -0.25 -10.04 29.12
N MET A 615 -0.22 -10.67 30.29
CA MET A 615 -1.37 -11.41 30.79
C MET A 615 -1.50 -11.31 32.30
N LYS A 616 -2.75 -11.28 32.75
CA LYS A 616 -3.17 -11.27 34.14
C LYS A 616 -3.92 -12.57 34.46
N GLN A 617 -3.56 -13.23 35.55
CA GLN A 617 -4.32 -14.39 36.02
C GLN A 617 -5.63 -13.90 36.67
N ILE A 618 -6.76 -14.37 36.15
CA ILE A 618 -8.09 -13.99 36.63
C ILE A 618 -8.79 -15.13 37.40
N LYS A 619 -8.37 -16.39 37.19
CA LYS A 619 -8.89 -17.55 37.93
C LYS A 619 -7.80 -18.60 38.13
N ASP A 620 -7.75 -19.17 39.34
CA ASP A 620 -6.98 -20.37 39.67
C ASP A 620 -7.94 -21.56 39.82
N LEU A 621 -7.67 -22.65 39.11
CA LEU A 621 -8.47 -23.89 39.10
C LEU A 621 -7.60 -25.08 39.56
N GLY A 622 -6.62 -24.82 40.43
CA GLY A 622 -5.72 -25.84 40.98
C GLY A 622 -4.57 -26.14 40.03
N ARG A 623 -4.74 -27.11 39.13
CA ARG A 623 -3.74 -27.46 38.11
C ARG A 623 -3.70 -26.44 36.97
N ASP A 624 -4.86 -25.87 36.65
CA ASP A 624 -5.09 -25.03 35.50
C ASP A 624 -5.45 -23.59 35.93
N VAL A 625 -5.29 -22.63 35.03
CA VAL A 625 -5.51 -21.21 35.26
C VAL A 625 -6.22 -20.59 34.06
N VAL A 626 -7.01 -19.54 34.32
CA VAL A 626 -7.56 -18.67 33.28
C VAL A 626 -6.81 -17.34 33.35
N LEU A 627 -6.26 -16.95 32.20
CA LEU A 627 -5.48 -15.74 32.01
C LEU A 627 -6.27 -14.78 31.10
N GLU A 628 -6.19 -13.49 31.36
CA GLU A 628 -6.74 -12.41 30.56
C GLU A 628 -5.58 -11.60 29.97
N ILE A 629 -5.69 -11.24 28.69
CA ILE A 629 -4.76 -10.39 27.95
C ILE A 629 -5.54 -9.13 27.59
N ASP A 630 -5.01 -7.96 27.96
CA ASP A 630 -5.54 -6.68 27.51
C ASP A 630 -5.12 -6.46 26.05
N ILE A 631 -6.08 -6.13 25.19
CA ILE A 631 -5.81 -5.94 23.76
C ILE A 631 -4.87 -4.76 23.51
N ASN A 632 -4.89 -3.75 24.39
CA ASN A 632 -4.03 -2.56 24.29
C ASN A 632 -2.56 -2.87 24.63
N ASP A 633 -2.32 -3.95 25.37
CA ASP A 633 -0.97 -4.38 25.73
C ASP A 633 -0.35 -5.28 24.64
N ILE A 634 -1.12 -5.73 23.64
CA ILE A 634 -0.62 -6.59 22.58
C ILE A 634 0.42 -5.82 21.74
N PRO A 635 1.67 -6.31 21.64
CA PRO A 635 2.77 -5.64 20.94
C PRO A 635 2.52 -5.52 19.44
#